data_AF-G5BP57-F1
#
_entry.id   AF-G5BP57-F1
#
_cell.length_a   1.000
_cell.length_b   1.000
_cell.length_c   1.000
_cell.angle_alpha   90.00
_cell.angle_beta   90.00
_cell.angle_gamma   90.00
#
_symmetry.space_group_name_H-M   'P 1'
#
loop_
_entity.id
_entity.type
_entity.pdbx_description
1 polymer ?
#
loop_
_entity_poly.entity_id
_entity_poly.type
_entity_poly.pdbx_seq_one_letter_code
_entity_poly.pdbx_strand_id
1 'polypeptide(L)'
;MYSAPSACSCLCLHFLLLCFQVQVLAAKENVDFRIHVENQTPALEDVSCKQLRLYQLYSDGDKYAQLLVERDTFGSQVRIKGKETEFYLCMNRKGKLVGKPDGTSK
;
A
#
# COMPACT_ATOMS: atom_id res chain seq x y z
N MET A 1 18.61 -49.92 30.62
CA MET A 1 17.26 -49.68 31.18
C MET A 1 16.55 -48.66 30.27
N TYR A 2 15.99 -49.09 29.14
CA TYR A 2 15.19 -48.20 28.31
C TYR A 2 13.75 -48.30 28.81
N SER A 3 13.34 -47.30 29.60
CA SER A 3 11.98 -47.18 30.10
C SER A 3 11.04 -46.90 28.93
N ALA A 4 10.02 -47.73 28.76
CA ALA A 4 9.02 -47.56 27.72
C ALA A 4 8.31 -46.20 27.91
N PRO A 5 8.14 -45.39 26.86
CA PRO A 5 7.41 -44.13 26.98
C PRO A 5 5.97 -44.43 27.38
N SER A 6 5.48 -43.76 28.43
CA SER A 6 4.10 -43.91 28.90
C SER A 6 3.15 -43.54 27.76
N ALA A 7 2.06 -44.30 27.56
CA ALA A 7 1.08 -44.06 26.48
C ALA A 7 0.56 -42.60 26.46
N CYS A 8 0.55 -41.95 27.62
CA CYS A 8 0.21 -40.53 27.77
C CYS A 8 1.17 -39.61 27.02
N SER A 9 2.48 -39.85 27.09
CA SER A 9 3.49 -39.06 26.37
C SER A 9 3.35 -39.18 24.84
N CYS A 10 3.03 -40.37 24.33
CA CYS A 10 2.80 -40.59 22.90
C CYS A 10 1.55 -39.86 22.38
N LEU A 11 0.44 -39.92 23.13
CA LEU A 11 -0.80 -39.23 22.76
C LEU A 11 -0.64 -37.71 22.74
N CYS A 12 0.10 -37.16 23.72
CA CYS A 12 0.40 -35.73 23.76
C CYS A 12 1.24 -35.28 22.55
N LEU A 13 2.25 -36.06 22.15
CA LEU A 13 3.08 -35.73 20.98
C LEU A 13 2.29 -35.79 19.68
N HIS A 14 1.38 -36.75 19.52
CA HIS A 14 0.49 -36.84 18.36
C HIS A 14 -0.47 -35.65 18.27
N PHE A 15 -1.04 -35.23 19.39
CA PHE A 15 -1.93 -34.05 19.42
C PHE A 15 -1.17 -32.77 19.06
N LEU A 16 0.06 -32.59 19.57
CA LEU A 16 0.90 -31.44 19.22
C LEU A 16 1.29 -31.43 17.74
N LEU A 17 1.60 -32.59 17.14
CA LEU A 17 1.85 -32.71 15.70
C LEU A 17 0.61 -32.38 14.86
N LEU A 18 -0.58 -32.82 15.29
CA LEU A 18 -1.84 -32.48 14.64
C LEU A 18 -2.10 -30.96 14.70
N CYS A 19 -1.90 -30.33 15.86
CA CYS A 19 -2.02 -28.88 16.00
C CYS A 19 -1.05 -28.13 15.07
N PHE A 20 0.18 -28.61 14.95
CA PHE A 20 1.17 -28.01 14.05
C PHE A 20 0.75 -28.11 12.57
N GLN A 21 0.23 -29.26 12.14
CA GLN A 21 -0.26 -29.45 10.77
C GLN A 21 -1.47 -28.56 10.45
N VAL A 22 -2.38 -28.36 11.41
CA VAL A 22 -3.53 -27.45 11.24
C VAL A 22 -3.10 -25.99 11.12
N GLN A 23 -2.09 -25.57 11.90
CA GLN A 23 -1.53 -24.21 11.80
C GLN A 23 -0.83 -23.96 10.45
N VAL A 24 -0.12 -24.96 9.91
CA VAL A 24 0.59 -24.85 8.61
C VAL A 24 -0.40 -24.82 7.43
N LEU A 25 -1.52 -25.55 7.51
CA LEU A 25 -2.56 -25.51 6.48
C LEU A 25 -3.31 -24.17 6.48
N ALA A 26 -3.69 -23.66 7.65
CA ALA A 26 -4.35 -22.36 7.80
C ALA A 26 -3.47 -21.17 7.35
N ALA A 27 -2.14 -21.33 7.39
CA ALA A 27 -1.20 -20.34 6.86
C ALA A 27 -1.10 -20.36 5.31
N LYS A 28 -1.62 -21.40 4.64
CA LYS A 28 -1.49 -21.58 3.18
C LYS A 28 -2.63 -20.93 2.37
N GLU A 29 -3.66 -20.42 3.03
CA GLU A 29 -4.80 -19.73 2.41
C GLU A 29 -4.74 -18.21 2.50
N ASN A 30 -3.52 -17.65 2.65
CA ASN A 30 -3.30 -16.24 2.38
C ASN A 30 -3.27 -16.03 0.87
N VAL A 31 -4.44 -15.76 0.26
CA VAL A 31 -4.52 -15.26 -1.12
C VAL A 31 -3.76 -13.94 -1.15
N ASP A 32 -2.53 -13.99 -1.66
CA ASP A 32 -1.63 -12.86 -1.63
C ASP A 32 -2.03 -11.87 -2.73
N PHE A 33 -2.83 -10.86 -2.35
CA PHE A 33 -3.19 -9.76 -3.24
C PHE A 33 -1.96 -9.01 -3.77
N ARG A 34 -0.75 -9.22 -3.22
CA ARG A 34 0.51 -8.70 -3.80
C ARG A 34 0.67 -9.09 -5.26
N ILE A 35 0.31 -10.31 -5.65
CA ILE A 35 0.46 -10.80 -7.04
C ILE A 35 -0.50 -10.06 -7.99
N HIS A 36 -1.67 -9.63 -7.49
CA HIS A 36 -2.61 -8.81 -8.26
C HIS A 36 -2.19 -7.33 -8.33
N VAL A 37 -1.68 -6.79 -7.21
CA VAL A 37 -1.26 -5.39 -7.10
C VAL A 37 0.01 -5.09 -7.91
N GLU A 38 0.95 -6.03 -7.98
CA GLU A 38 2.25 -5.81 -8.63
C GLU A 38 2.19 -5.95 -10.16
N ASN A 39 1.24 -6.74 -10.69
CA ASN A 39 1.21 -7.11 -12.11
C ASN A 39 0.18 -6.34 -12.97
N GLN A 40 -0.63 -5.45 -12.38
CA GLN A 40 -1.69 -4.69 -13.08
C GLN A 40 -1.36 -3.22 -13.37
N THR A 41 -0.14 -2.79 -13.08
CA THR A 41 0.23 -1.37 -13.07
C THR A 41 0.04 -0.65 -14.42
N PRO A 42 0.49 -1.13 -15.61
CA PRO A 42 0.47 -0.24 -16.78
C PRO A 42 -0.90 -0.05 -17.44
N ALA A 43 -1.78 -1.05 -17.41
CA ALA A 43 -2.97 -1.09 -18.28
C ALA A 43 -4.31 -0.87 -17.56
N LEU A 44 -4.33 -0.93 -16.22
CA LEU A 44 -5.54 -0.77 -15.41
C LEU A 44 -5.61 0.61 -14.73
N GLU A 45 -4.56 1.43 -14.86
CA GLU A 45 -4.47 2.80 -14.31
C GLU A 45 -5.47 3.78 -14.94
N ASP A 46 -5.96 3.51 -16.16
CA ASP A 46 -6.98 4.32 -16.85
C ASP A 46 -8.44 3.92 -16.53
N VAL A 47 -8.66 2.74 -15.91
CA VAL A 47 -10.00 2.26 -15.50
C VAL A 47 -10.25 2.36 -13.98
N SER A 48 -9.21 2.66 -13.19
CA SER A 48 -9.34 2.85 -11.75
C SER A 48 -9.83 4.25 -11.41
N CYS A 49 -10.89 4.34 -10.59
CA CYS A 49 -11.36 5.61 -10.07
C CYS A 49 -10.26 6.25 -9.19
N LYS A 50 -9.65 7.31 -9.67
CA LYS A 50 -8.60 8.02 -8.93
C LYS A 50 -9.21 8.69 -7.70
N GLN A 51 -8.69 8.35 -6.52
CA GLN A 51 -9.12 9.02 -5.29
C GLN A 51 -8.56 10.44 -5.27
N LEU A 52 -9.46 11.42 -5.23
CA LEU A 52 -9.16 12.83 -5.04
C LEU A 52 -9.42 13.23 -3.59
N ARG A 53 -8.44 13.86 -2.95
CA ARG A 53 -8.60 14.47 -1.62
C ARG A 53 -8.24 15.93 -1.68
N LEU A 54 -9.12 16.78 -1.14
CA LEU A 54 -8.88 18.20 -0.98
C LEU A 54 -8.29 18.46 0.41
N TYR A 55 -7.15 19.15 0.42
CA TYR A 55 -6.47 19.58 1.63
C TYR A 55 -6.36 21.10 1.65
N GLN A 56 -6.45 21.67 2.84
CA GLN A 56 -6.21 23.08 3.06
C GLN A 56 -5.09 23.22 4.09
N LEU A 57 -3.96 23.75 3.66
CA LEU A 57 -2.82 24.01 4.53
C LEU A 57 -3.05 25.39 5.14
N TYR A 58 -3.49 25.46 6.40
CA TYR A 58 -3.91 26.68 7.14
C TYR A 58 -5.37 27.14 7.01
N SER A 59 -5.88 27.63 8.14
CA SER A 59 -7.26 28.11 8.32
C SER A 59 -7.49 29.54 7.82
N ASP A 60 -6.44 30.28 7.44
CA ASP A 60 -6.51 31.73 7.15
C ASP A 60 -7.19 32.10 5.82
N GLY A 61 -7.83 31.15 5.14
CA GLY A 61 -8.61 31.43 3.93
C GLY A 61 -7.77 31.79 2.71
N ASP A 62 -6.45 31.55 2.72
CA ASP A 62 -5.63 31.72 1.52
C ASP A 62 -6.04 30.70 0.47
N LYS A 63 -6.64 31.20 -0.61
CA LYS A 63 -7.08 30.41 -1.76
C LYS A 63 -5.94 29.61 -2.40
N TYR A 64 -4.69 30.08 -2.30
CA TYR A 64 -3.52 29.39 -2.84
C TYR A 64 -3.03 28.25 -1.97
N ALA A 65 -3.49 28.15 -0.72
CA ALA A 65 -3.11 27.07 0.20
C ALA A 65 -4.00 25.82 0.08
N GLN A 66 -4.96 25.83 -0.85
CA GLN A 66 -5.81 24.69 -1.17
C GLN A 66 -5.13 23.77 -2.19
N LEU A 67 -4.99 22.49 -1.82
CA LEU A 67 -4.34 21.46 -2.61
C LEU A 67 -5.31 20.33 -2.96
N LEU A 68 -5.23 19.86 -4.21
CA LEU A 68 -5.82 18.63 -4.70
C LEU A 68 -4.75 17.54 -4.72
N VAL A 69 -5.00 16.44 -4.01
CA VAL A 69 -4.10 15.29 -3.96
C VAL A 69 -4.77 14.12 -4.65
N GLU A 70 -4.18 13.69 -5.76
CA GLU A 70 -4.65 12.56 -6.56
C GLU A 70 -3.77 11.34 -6.27
N ARG A 71 -4.38 10.20 -5.97
CA ARG A 71 -3.66 8.93 -5.86
C ARG A 71 -3.43 8.37 -7.26
N ASP A 72 -2.16 8.25 -7.66
CA ASP A 72 -1.79 7.79 -9.01
C ASP A 72 -1.77 6.25 -9.06
N THR A 73 -1.26 5.59 -8.02
CA THR A 73 -1.13 4.12 -7.96
C THR A 73 -1.38 3.55 -6.57
N PHE A 74 -1.53 2.22 -6.49
CA PHE A 74 -1.62 1.47 -5.23
C PHE A 74 -0.34 1.58 -4.37
N GLY A 75 0.81 1.94 -4.96
CA GLY A 75 2.11 2.10 -4.31
C GLY A 75 2.28 3.38 -3.47
N SER A 76 1.18 3.95 -2.98
CA SER A 76 1.15 5.23 -2.26
C SER A 76 1.71 6.44 -3.01
N GLN A 77 1.84 6.36 -4.33
CA GLN A 77 2.21 7.52 -5.14
C GLN A 77 1.05 8.50 -5.23
N VAL A 78 1.37 9.78 -5.06
CA VAL A 78 0.41 10.87 -5.10
C VAL A 78 0.91 11.98 -6.02
N ARG A 79 -0.02 12.63 -6.72
CA ARG A 79 0.19 13.88 -7.43
C ARG A 79 -0.46 14.99 -6.63
N ILE A 80 0.28 16.08 -6.40
CA ILE A 80 -0.20 17.24 -5.65
C ILE A 80 -0.36 18.39 -6.64
N LYS A 81 -1.57 18.92 -6.74
CA LYS A 81 -1.95 20.03 -7.61
C LYS A 81 -2.51 21.18 -6.77
N GLY A 82 -2.11 22.42 -7.04
CA GLY A 82 -2.73 23.58 -6.41
C GLY A 82 -4.12 23.82 -7.00
N LYS A 83 -5.16 23.90 -6.16
CA LYS A 83 -6.56 24.02 -6.63
C LYS A 83 -6.86 25.34 -7.34
N GLU A 84 -6.24 26.43 -6.90
CA GLU A 84 -6.43 27.75 -7.52
C GLU A 84 -5.53 27.92 -8.76
N THR A 85 -4.30 27.41 -8.71
CA THR A 85 -3.29 27.63 -9.76
C THR A 85 -3.27 26.57 -10.84
N GLU A 86 -3.87 25.41 -10.57
CA GLU A 86 -3.83 24.20 -11.40
C GLU A 86 -2.41 23.67 -11.71
N PHE A 87 -1.37 24.17 -11.04
CA PHE A 87 0.00 23.67 -11.17
C PHE A 87 0.24 22.43 -10.32
N TYR A 88 0.99 21.49 -10.88
CA TYR A 88 1.55 20.37 -10.14
C TYR A 88 2.79 20.79 -9.37
N LEU A 89 2.88 20.35 -8.12
CA LEU A 89 4.09 20.46 -7.34
C LEU A 89 5.07 19.38 -7.80
N CYS A 90 6.16 19.79 -8.44
CA CYS A 90 7.22 18.91 -8.91
C CYS A 90 8.54 19.24 -8.21
N MET A 91 9.47 18.29 -8.20
CA MET A 91 10.85 18.53 -7.77
C MET A 91 11.77 18.42 -8.98
N ASN A 92 12.67 19.40 -9.15
CA ASN A 92 13.68 19.31 -10.19
C ASN A 92 14.86 18.41 -9.77
N ARG A 93 15.75 18.06 -10.70
CA ARG A 93 16.94 17.22 -10.42
C ARG A 93 17.91 17.81 -9.39
N LYS A 94 17.80 19.11 -9.08
CA LYS A 94 18.60 19.80 -8.06
C LYS A 94 17.93 19.79 -6.68
N GLY A 95 16.76 19.17 -6.53
CA GLY A 95 16.00 19.13 -5.27
C GLY A 95 15.12 20.35 -5.00
N LYS A 96 15.00 21.29 -5.95
CA LYS A 96 14.13 22.48 -5.80
C LYS A 96 12.69 22.14 -6.18
N LEU A 97 11.75 22.54 -5.33
CA LEU A 97 10.32 22.48 -5.64
C LEU A 97 9.95 23.53 -6.69
N VAL A 98 9.19 23.12 -7.70
CA VAL A 98 8.77 23.94 -8.83
C VAL A 98 7.31 23.60 -9.16
N GLY A 99 6.51 24.63 -9.46
CA GLY A 99 5.19 24.46 -10.05
C GLY A 99 5.32 24.20 -11.56
N LYS A 100 4.65 23.17 -12.07
CA LYS A 100 4.59 22.90 -13.52
C LYS A 100 3.14 22.73 -13.99
N PRO A 101 2.78 23.25 -15.19
CA PRO A 101 1.46 23.02 -15.79
C PRO A 101 1.27 21.54 -16.14
N ASP A 102 2.32 20.92 -16.69
CA ASP A 102 2.35 19.50 -16.96
C ASP A 102 3.15 18.83 -15.85
N GLY A 103 2.53 17.88 -15.12
CA GLY A 103 3.16 17.14 -14.02
C GLY A 103 4.35 16.26 -14.43
N THR A 104 4.87 16.42 -15.64
CA THR A 104 5.99 15.67 -16.20
C THR A 104 7.34 16.33 -15.84
N SER A 105 8.28 15.49 -15.43
CA SER A 105 9.69 15.89 -15.38
C SER A 105 10.29 15.80 -16.78
N LYS A 106 10.74 16.93 -17.33
CA LYS A 106 11.76 16.92 -18.40
C LYS A 106 13.14 16.72 -17.75
#